data_AF-A0A8T4QBN9-F1
#
_entry.id   AF-A0A8T4QBN9-F1
#
_cell.length_a   1.000
_cell.length_b   1.000
_cell.length_c   1.000
_cell.angle_alpha   90.00
_cell.angle_beta   90.00
_cell.angle_gamma   90.00
#
_symmetry.space_group_name_H-M   'P 1'
#
loop_
_entity.id
_entity.type
_entity.pdbx_description
1 polymer ?
#
loop_
_entity_poly.entity_id
_entity_poly.type
_entity_poly.pdbx_seq_one_letter_code
_entity_poly.pdbx_strand_id
1 'polypeptide(L)'
;MNTPEAKKIYSLRKITVEPSFGNIKQNLGFREFLLRGLEKVKIEMNLVSIAHNLQKIYGMKRDNERNNTKNIQYCFSLRGFFKFSIY
;
A
#
# COMPACT_ATOMS: atom_id res chain seq x y z
N MET A 1 17.73 -13.73 11.15
CA MET A 1 17.81 -12.41 10.48
C MET A 1 19.06 -11.70 10.99
N ASN A 2 20.23 -12.04 10.43
CA ASN A 2 21.50 -11.87 11.14
C ASN A 2 22.37 -10.72 10.58
N THR A 3 22.09 -10.23 9.37
CA THR A 3 22.81 -9.10 8.78
C THR A 3 22.19 -7.74 9.15
N PRO A 4 22.99 -6.68 9.32
CA PRO A 4 22.50 -5.35 9.67
C PRO A 4 21.62 -4.72 8.56
N GLU A 5 21.86 -4.99 7.27
CA GLU A 5 20.98 -4.48 6.21
C GLU A 5 19.60 -5.13 6.25
N ALA A 6 19.52 -6.45 6.49
CA ALA A 6 18.25 -7.15 6.57
C ALA A 6 17.38 -6.62 7.72
N LYS A 7 17.99 -6.29 8.87
CA LYS A 7 17.29 -5.67 10.00
C LYS A 7 16.71 -4.30 9.66
N LYS A 8 17.46 -3.47 8.92
CA LYS A 8 17.01 -2.14 8.47
C LYS A 8 15.88 -2.21 7.44
N ILE A 9 15.94 -3.17 6.52
CA ILE A 9 14.85 -3.40 5.55
C ILE A 9 13.59 -3.88 6.27
N TYR A 10 13.73 -4.76 7.26
CA TYR A 10 12.60 -5.29 8.01
C TYR A 10 11.90 -4.22 8.86
N SER A 11 12.66 -3.32 9.50
CA SER A 11 12.07 -2.21 10.26
C SER A 11 11.25 -1.28 9.36
N LEU A 12 11.72 -1.03 8.12
CA LEU A 12 10.96 -0.26 7.13
C LEU A 12 9.68 -0.99 6.65
N ARG A 13 9.73 -2.31 6.52
CA ARG A 13 8.55 -3.11 6.15
C ARG A 13 7.47 -3.04 7.21
N LYS A 14 7.82 -3.06 8.49
CA LYS A 14 6.86 -2.93 9.58
C LYS A 14 6.00 -1.68 9.42
N ILE A 15 6.64 -0.55 9.15
CA ILE A 15 5.97 0.75 9.02
C ILE A 15 5.13 0.82 7.73
N THR A 16 5.60 0.20 6.65
CA THR A 16 4.96 0.33 5.33
C THR A 16 3.83 -0.66 5.08
N VAL A 17 3.95 -1.87 5.63
CA VAL A 17 3.06 -2.99 5.33
C VAL A 17 1.83 -3.00 6.25
N GLU A 18 1.99 -2.65 7.53
CA GLU A 18 0.89 -2.60 8.50
C GLU A 18 -0.26 -1.68 8.06
N PRO A 19 -0.02 -0.44 7.58
CA PRO A 19 -1.09 0.45 7.13
C PRO A 19 -1.83 -0.06 5.89
N SER A 20 -1.13 -0.71 4.96
CA SER A 20 -1.76 -1.27 3.75
C SER A 20 -2.73 -2.39 4.09
N PHE A 21 -2.33 -3.31 4.99
CA PHE A 21 -3.22 -4.35 5.49
C PHE A 21 -4.37 -3.80 6.34
N GLY A 22 -4.11 -2.77 7.16
CA GLY A 22 -5.14 -2.07 7.91
C GLY A 22 -6.20 -1.45 6.99
N ASN A 23 -5.77 -0.77 5.93
CA ASN A 23 -6.67 -0.20 4.92
C ASN A 23 -7.52 -1.27 4.24
N ILE A 24 -6.92 -2.38 3.79
CA ILE A 24 -7.66 -3.45 3.13
C ILE A 24 -8.74 -4.04 4.05
N LYS A 25 -8.40 -4.27 5.33
CA LYS A 25 -9.33 -4.91 6.27
C LYS A 25 -10.40 -3.97 6.84
N GLN A 26 -10.03 -2.74 7.18
CA GLN A 26 -10.92 -1.80 7.86
C GLN A 26 -11.59 -0.83 6.91
N ASN A 27 -10.84 -0.26 5.95
CA ASN A 27 -11.37 0.77 5.05
C ASN A 27 -12.03 0.18 3.80
N LEU A 28 -11.46 -0.90 3.24
CA LEU A 28 -12.08 -1.63 2.13
C LEU A 28 -13.06 -2.72 2.60
N GLY A 29 -13.10 -3.03 3.90
CA GLY A 29 -14.00 -4.04 4.47
C GLY A 29 -13.71 -5.48 4.04
N PHE A 30 -12.55 -5.75 3.42
CA PHE A 30 -12.21 -7.08 2.91
C PHE A 30 -11.69 -7.97 4.05
N ARG A 31 -12.60 -8.73 4.67
CA ARG A 31 -12.31 -9.61 5.81
C ARG A 31 -12.38 -11.10 5.48
N GLU A 32 -13.12 -11.47 4.44
CA GLU A 32 -13.39 -12.85 4.06
C GLU A 32 -13.21 -13.03 2.56
N PHE A 33 -12.72 -14.21 2.16
CA PHE A 33 -12.61 -14.62 0.76
C PHE A 33 -13.93 -15.24 0.31
N LEU A 34 -14.42 -14.87 -0.88
CA LEU A 34 -15.66 -15.42 -1.42
C LEU A 34 -15.40 -16.77 -2.08
N LEU A 35 -14.20 -16.96 -2.65
CA LEU A 35 -13.80 -18.17 -3.35
C LEU A 35 -13.01 -19.12 -2.44
N ARG A 36 -13.23 -20.42 -2.62
CA ARG A 36 -12.47 -21.49 -1.95
C ARG A 36 -11.39 -22.05 -2.88
N GLY A 37 -10.20 -22.29 -2.32
CA GLY A 37 -9.03 -22.82 -3.04
C GLY A 37 -7.93 -21.78 -3.27
N LEU A 38 -6.67 -22.19 -3.12
CA LEU A 38 -5.52 -21.28 -3.11
C LEU A 38 -5.37 -20.45 -4.39
N GLU A 39 -5.62 -21.06 -5.55
CA GLU A 39 -5.53 -20.35 -6.84
C GLU A 39 -6.56 -19.23 -6.96
N LYS A 40 -7.79 -19.50 -6.52
CA LYS A 40 -8.90 -18.53 -6.60
C LYS A 40 -8.74 -17.40 -5.58
N VAL A 41 -8.31 -17.74 -4.36
CA VAL A 41 -7.98 -16.75 -3.31
C VAL A 41 -6.85 -15.82 -3.75
N LYS A 42 -5.83 -16.33 -4.47
CA LYS A 42 -4.78 -15.48 -5.05
C LYS A 42 -5.33 -14.45 -6.01
N ILE A 43 -6.29 -14.83 -6.85
CA ILE A 43 -6.94 -13.90 -7.80
C ILE A 43 -7.70 -12.81 -7.04
N GLU A 44 -8.46 -13.16 -6.00
CA GLU A 44 -9.16 -12.18 -5.16
C GLU A 44 -8.19 -11.21 -4.49
N MET A 45 -7.11 -11.71 -3.90
CA MET A 45 -6.07 -10.86 -3.30
C MET A 45 -5.40 -9.93 -4.31
N ASN A 46 -5.17 -10.40 -5.55
CA ASN A 46 -4.61 -9.57 -6.61
C ASN A 46 -5.58 -8.44 -6.98
N LEU A 47 -6.88 -8.73 -7.09
CA LEU A 47 -7.90 -7.74 -7.40
C LEU A 47 -8.00 -6.67 -6.31
N VAL A 48 -7.99 -7.08 -5.04
CA VAL A 48 -8.00 -6.17 -3.88
C VAL A 48 -6.75 -5.29 -3.87
N SER A 49 -5.58 -5.87 -4.20
CA SER A 49 -4.31 -5.14 -4.29
C SER A 49 -4.34 -4.09 -5.41
N ILE A 50 -4.93 -4.42 -6.57
CA ILE A 50 -5.13 -3.47 -7.68
C ILE A 50 -6.04 -2.33 -7.23
N ALA A 51 -7.18 -2.63 -6.62
CA ALA A 51 -8.11 -1.62 -6.12
C ALA A 51 -7.45 -0.68 -5.12
N HIS A 52 -6.67 -1.21 -4.17
CA HIS A 52 -5.90 -0.41 -3.21
C HIS A 52 -4.89 0.52 -3.90
N ASN A 53 -4.15 -0.01 -4.89
CA ASN A 53 -3.17 0.77 -5.65
C ASN A 53 -3.83 1.89 -6.46
N LEU A 54 -5.00 1.64 -7.05
CA LEU A 54 -5.76 2.66 -7.77
C LEU A 54 -6.23 3.80 -6.85
N GLN A 55 -6.70 3.47 -5.64
CA GLN A 55 -7.09 4.49 -4.64
C GLN A 55 -5.90 5.38 -4.25
N LYS A 56 -4.71 4.78 -4.07
CA LYS A 56 -3.47 5.53 -3.82
C LYS A 56 -3.14 6.48 -4.97
N ILE A 57 -3.14 5.98 -6.21
CA ILE A 57 -2.84 6.79 -7.40
C ILE A 57 -3.84 7.95 -7.55
N TYR A 58 -5.13 7.68 -7.32
CA TYR A 58 -6.16 8.71 -7.36
C TYR A 58 -5.99 9.77 -6.27
N GLY A 59 -5.63 9.36 -5.04
CA GLY A 59 -5.24 10.28 -3.97
C GLY A 59 -4.05 11.14 -4.37
N MET A 60 -2.99 10.52 -4.90
CA MET A 60 -1.80 11.23 -5.36
C MET A 60 -2.08 12.21 -6.50
N LYS A 61 -2.95 11.86 -7.46
CA LYS A 61 -3.37 12.79 -8.52
C LYS A 61 -4.14 13.98 -7.96
N ARG A 62 -5.12 13.75 -7.07
CA ARG A 62 -5.84 14.84 -6.38
C ARG A 62 -4.91 15.74 -5.59
N ASP A 63 -3.93 15.16 -4.91
CA ASP A 63 -2.95 15.94 -4.15
C ASP A 63 -2.02 16.72 -5.08
N ASN A 64 -1.62 16.15 -6.23
CA ASN A 64 -0.84 16.85 -7.24
C ASN A 64 -1.62 18.02 -7.89
N GLU A 65 -2.90 17.82 -8.20
CA GLU A 65 -3.79 18.87 -8.69
C GLU A 65 -4.01 19.98 -7.65
N ARG A 66 -4.10 19.62 -6.36
CA ARG A 66 -4.09 20.58 -5.23
C ARG A 66 -2.75 21.29 -5.07
N ASN A 67 -1.62 20.62 -5.33
CA ASN A 67 -0.28 21.19 -5.19
C ASN A 67 0.05 22.18 -6.33
N ASN A 68 -0.54 22.00 -7.52
CA ASN A 68 -0.45 22.99 -8.61
C ASN A 68 -1.23 24.29 -8.29
N THR A 69 -2.26 24.21 -7.44
CA THR A 69 -2.96 25.39 -6.88
C THR A 69 -2.38 25.89 -5.55
N LYS A 70 -1.43 25.18 -4.95
CA LYS A 70 -0.84 25.47 -3.63
C LYS A 70 0.69 25.59 -3.69
N ASN A 71 1.21 26.49 -4.53
CA ASN A 71 2.55 27.07 -4.33
C ASN A 71 2.70 27.87 -3.00
N ILE A 72 1.85 27.60 -2.01
CA ILE A 72 2.00 28.05 -0.64
C ILE A 72 1.71 26.82 0.23
N GLN A 73 2.78 26.29 0.82
CA GLN A 73 2.75 25.39 1.98
C GLN A 73 2.20 23.96 1.72
N TYR A 74 3.09 22.98 1.59
CA TYR A 74 3.44 22.07 2.69
C TYR A 74 4.40 20.97 2.21
N CYS A 75 5.62 21.04 2.72
CA CYS A 75 6.55 19.93 2.83
C CYS A 75 5.88 18.79 3.61
N PHE A 76 5.58 17.65 2.99
CA PHE A 76 5.39 16.40 3.73
C PHE A 76 5.82 15.17 2.92
N SER A 77 7.03 14.71 3.26
CA SER A 77 7.51 13.32 3.24
C SER A 77 7.16 12.44 2.03
N LEU A 78 7.87 12.66 0.94
CA LEU A 78 8.16 11.64 -0.06
C LEU A 78 9.26 10.72 0.47
N ARG A 79 8.92 9.50 0.88
CA ARG A 79 9.90 8.40 0.84
C ARG A 79 9.25 7.01 0.75
N GLY A 80 9.37 6.44 -0.45
CA GLY A 80 9.60 5.01 -0.66
C GLY A 80 8.41 4.07 -0.50
N PHE A 81 7.56 3.95 -1.52
CA PHE A 81 6.48 2.95 -1.54
C PHE A 81 6.36 2.22 -2.88
N PHE A 82 7.49 1.82 -3.46
CA PHE A 82 7.51 0.89 -4.58
C PHE A 82 8.53 -0.21 -4.33
N LYS A 83 8.07 -1.29 -3.67
CA LYS A 83 8.48 -2.68 -3.93
C LYS A 83 7.70 -3.61 -3.01
N PHE A 84 6.53 -4.04 -3.45
CA PHE A 84 5.99 -5.33 -3.05
C PHE A 84 5.18 -5.90 -4.22
N SER A 85 5.90 -6.17 -5.31
CA SER A 85 5.51 -7.24 -6.21
C SER A 85 6.28 -8.47 -5.73
N ILE A 86 5.52 -9.44 -5.21
CA ILE A 86 5.86 -10.86 -5.12
C ILE A 86 7.18 -11.19 -4.39
N TYR A 87 7.08 -11.46 -3.10
CA TYR A 87 7.86 -12.50 -2.39
C TYR A 87 6.95 -13.15 -1.36
#